data_AF-A0A0Q3W4J8-F1
#
_entry.id   AF-A0A0Q3W4J8-F1
#
_cell.length_a   1.000
_cell.length_b   1.000
_cell.length_c   1.000
_cell.angle_alpha   90.00
_cell.angle_beta   90.00
_cell.angle_gamma   90.00
#
_symmetry.space_group_name_H-M   'P 1'
#
loop_
_entity.id
_entity.type
_entity.pdbx_description
1 polymer ?
#
loop_
_entity_poly.entity_id
_entity_poly.type
_entity_poly.pdbx_seq_one_letter_code
_entity_poly.pdbx_strand_id
1 'polypeptide(L)'
;MYYTNNTLITASIYLLVLAILDSIFTDYGIRNKHISEANPLMKLLYDTSIVGIVGFYFIKISLPLLLIYIMTKVQPKRYIQLLLVVALLIYSGVLFQHFFWISMLV
;
A
#
# COMPACT_ATOMS: atom_id res chain seq x y z
N MET A 1 -22.15 8.06 -11.02
CA MET A 1 -22.29 6.79 -10.30
C MET A 1 -21.86 7.04 -8.86
N TYR A 2 -22.79 7.06 -7.90
CA TYR A 2 -22.45 7.20 -6.48
C TYR A 2 -22.18 5.81 -5.92
N TYR A 3 -20.97 5.56 -5.42
CA TYR A 3 -20.63 4.31 -4.73
C TYR A 3 -21.24 4.30 -3.33
N THR A 4 -21.88 3.19 -2.95
CA THR A 4 -22.41 3.00 -1.60
C THR A 4 -21.26 2.87 -0.60
N ASN A 5 -21.44 3.33 0.64
CA ASN A 5 -20.40 3.23 1.68
C ASN A 5 -19.80 1.81 1.81
N ASN A 6 -20.62 0.76 1.72
CA ASN A 6 -20.15 -0.62 1.77
C ASN A 6 -19.14 -0.94 0.66
N THR A 7 -19.39 -0.47 -0.57
CA THR A 7 -18.46 -0.70 -1.70
C THR A 7 -17.12 0.01 -1.51
N LEU A 8 -17.12 1.19 -0.87
CA LEU A 8 -15.91 1.95 -0.59
C LEU A 8 -15.11 1.35 0.56
N ILE A 9 -15.78 0.78 1.56
CA ILE A 9 -15.14 0.00 2.63
C ILE A 9 -14.50 -1.25 2.04
N THR A 10 -15.20 -2.01 1.19
CA THR A 10 -14.63 -3.17 0.49
C THR A 10 -13.42 -2.77 -0.36
N ALA A 11 -13.51 -1.66 -1.12
CA ALA A 11 -12.38 -1.12 -1.89
C ALA A 11 -11.19 -0.73 -0.99
N SER A 12 -11.44 -0.17 0.20
CA SER A 12 -10.39 0.17 1.17
C SER A 12 -9.75 -1.08 1.80
N ILE A 13 -10.52 -2.16 1.98
CA ILE A 13 -9.99 -3.47 2.41
C ILE A 13 -9.10 -4.06 1.31
N TYR A 14 -9.49 -3.97 0.04
CA TYR A 14 -8.61 -4.38 -1.06
C TYR A 14 -7.31 -3.57 -1.08
N LEU A 15 -7.38 -2.25 -0.86
CA LEU A 15 -6.19 -1.41 -0.75
C LEU A 15 -5.29 -1.86 0.42
N LEU A 16 -5.86 -2.23 1.57
CA LEU A 16 -5.10 -2.78 2.70
C LEU A 16 -4.35 -4.05 2.31
N VAL A 17 -5.00 -4.99 1.62
CA VAL A 17 -4.36 -6.23 1.15
C VAL A 17 -3.22 -5.92 0.18
N LEU A 18 -3.45 -5.03 -0.79
CA LEU A 18 -2.40 -4.62 -1.72
C LEU A 18 -1.21 -3.96 -1.00
N ALA A 19 -1.46 -3.10 0.00
CA ALA A 19 -0.42 -2.44 0.76
C ALA A 19 0.41 -3.42 1.62
N ILE A 20 -0.23 -4.45 2.17
CA ILE A 20 0.47 -5.53 2.89
C ILE A 20 1.36 -6.31 1.93
N LEU A 21 0.85 -6.71 0.77
CA LEU A 21 1.63 -7.44 -0.24
C LEU A 21 2.82 -6.61 -0.76
N ASP A 22 2.58 -5.33 -1.08
CA ASP A 22 3.63 -4.37 -1.45
C ASP A 22 4.72 -4.29 -0.38
N SER A 23 4.33 -4.20 0.90
CA SER A 23 5.28 -4.14 2.01
C SER A 23 6.14 -5.41 2.09
N ILE A 24 5.52 -6.59 1.98
CA ILE A 24 6.20 -7.89 2.05
C ILE A 24 7.18 -8.06 0.87
N PHE A 25 6.73 -7.79 -0.35
CA PHE A 25 7.57 -7.96 -1.54
C PHE A 25 8.69 -6.92 -1.61
N THR A 26 8.44 -5.70 -1.14
CA THR A 26 9.47 -4.67 -1.04
C THR A 26 10.54 -5.04 -0.01
N ASP A 27 10.15 -5.47 1.20
CA ASP A 27 11.08 -5.93 2.24
C ASP A 27 11.89 -7.14 1.76
N TYR A 28 11.24 -8.14 1.14
CA TYR A 28 11.92 -9.29 0.55
C TYR A 28 12.91 -8.87 -0.55
N GLY A 29 12.49 -7.99 -1.46
CA GLY A 29 13.32 -7.51 -2.56
C GLY A 29 14.53 -6.70 -2.11
N ILE A 30 14.38 -5.86 -1.07
CA ILE A 30 15.49 -5.09 -0.48
C ILE A 30 16.47 -6.01 0.25
N ARG A 31 15.98 -6.95 1.08
CA ARG A 31 16.83 -7.88 1.83
C ARG A 31 17.72 -8.74 0.93
N ASN A 32 17.21 -9.12 -0.23
CA ASN A 32 17.94 -9.92 -1.22
C ASN A 32 18.66 -9.07 -2.28
N LYS A 33 18.67 -7.74 -2.13
CA LYS A 33 19.32 -6.77 -3.05
C LYS A 33 18.82 -6.84 -4.49
N HIS A 34 17.57 -7.26 -4.70
CA HIS A 34 16.96 -7.33 -6.04
C HIS A 34 16.34 -5.99 -6.47
N ILE A 35 15.81 -5.23 -5.52
CA ILE A 35 15.20 -3.92 -5.74
C ILE A 35 15.57 -2.96 -4.62
N SER A 36 15.40 -1.66 -4.87
CA SER A 36 15.52 -0.60 -3.85
C SER A 36 14.18 0.09 -3.64
N GLU A 37 13.92 0.54 -2.41
CA GLU A 37 12.75 1.38 -2.12
C GLU A 37 12.79 2.68 -2.94
N ALA A 38 11.74 2.90 -3.74
CA ALA A 38 11.62 4.07 -4.61
C ALA A 38 11.13 5.30 -3.84
N ASN A 39 10.37 5.10 -2.76
CA ASN A 39 9.88 6.18 -1.93
C ASN A 39 11.02 6.70 -1.01
N PRO A 40 11.52 7.94 -1.19
CA PRO A 40 12.66 8.46 -0.42
C PRO A 40 12.40 8.50 1.09
N LEU A 41 11.15 8.75 1.49
CA LEU A 41 10.75 8.77 2.91
C LEU A 41 10.81 7.36 3.49
N MET A 42 10.23 6.37 2.80
CA MET A 42 10.25 4.98 3.26
C MET A 42 11.67 4.40 3.26
N LYS A 43 12.49 4.80 2.28
CA LYS A 43 13.91 4.45 2.23
C LYS A 43 14.67 4.97 3.44
N LEU A 44 14.48 6.25 3.79
CA LEU A 44 15.08 6.84 4.99
C LEU A 44 14.66 6.09 6.26
N LEU A 45 13.38 5.74 6.39
CA LEU A 45 12.90 4.95 7.52
C LEU A 45 13.56 3.57 7.55
N TYR A 46 13.63 2.88 6.42
CA TYR A 46 14.18 1.55 6.34
C TYR A 46 15.69 1.51 6.65
N ASP A 47 16.44 2.55 6.26
CA ASP A 47 17.91 2.61 6.41
C ASP A 47 18.39 3.03 7.82
N THR A 48 17.51 3.56 8.69
CA THR A 48 17.92 4.15 9.97
C THR A 48 18.19 3.14 11.11
N SER A 49 17.43 2.04 11.21
CA SER A 49 17.62 0.96 12.22
C SER A 49 16.57 -0.16 12.10
N ILE A 50 16.69 -1.23 12.91
CA ILE A 50 15.66 -2.28 13.07
C ILE A 50 14.30 -1.70 13.47
N VAL A 51 14.28 -0.62 14.28
CA VAL A 51 13.04 0.11 14.64
C VAL A 51 12.43 0.78 13.40
N GLY A 52 13.26 1.22 12.46
CA GLY A 52 12.86 1.77 11.17
C GLY A 52 12.12 0.76 10.27
N ILE A 53 12.50 -0.52 10.32
CA ILE A 53 11.80 -1.61 9.61
C ILE A 53 10.40 -1.81 10.17
N VAL A 54 10.23 -1.78 11.49
CA VAL A 54 8.88 -1.83 12.10
C VAL A 54 8.07 -0.59 11.72
N GLY A 55 8.70 0.59 11.70
CA GLY A 55 8.09 1.83 11.22
C GLY A 55 7.64 1.76 9.76
N PHE A 56 8.40 1.09 8.90
CA PHE A 56 8.06 0.88 7.49
C PHE A 56 6.72 0.14 7.34
N TYR A 57 6.59 -1.01 8.01
CA TYR A 57 5.34 -1.79 8.00
C TYR A 57 4.21 -1.03 8.68
N PHE A 58 4.48 -0.37 9.80
CA PHE A 58 3.48 0.36 10.56
C PHE A 58 2.84 1.47 9.73
N ILE A 59 3.63 2.27 9.02
CA ILE A 59 3.10 3.37 8.20
C ILE A 59 2.29 2.83 7.02
N LYS A 60 2.83 1.85 6.28
CA LYS A 60 2.13 1.29 5.11
C LYS A 60 0.79 0.61 5.46
N ILE A 61 0.68 0.02 6.66
CA ILE A 61 -0.55 -0.66 7.12
C ILE A 61 -1.50 0.31 7.83
N SER A 62 -0.99 1.25 8.64
CA SER A 62 -1.84 2.18 9.39
C SER A 62 -2.61 3.14 8.49
N LEU A 63 -2.05 3.56 7.35
CA LEU A 63 -2.72 4.45 6.39
C LEU A 63 -4.03 3.86 5.83
N PRO A 64 -4.06 2.66 5.23
CA PRO A 64 -5.30 2.04 4.77
C PRO A 64 -6.25 1.67 5.93
N LEU A 65 -5.75 1.30 7.11
CA LEU A 65 -6.60 1.10 8.30
C LEU A 65 -7.29 2.40 8.75
N LEU A 66 -6.56 3.51 8.78
CA LEU A 66 -7.10 4.82 9.08
C LEU A 66 -8.15 5.23 8.02
N LEU A 67 -7.88 4.94 6.75
CA LEU A 67 -8.85 5.19 5.68
C LEU A 67 -10.14 4.39 5.90
N ILE A 68 -10.04 3.09 6.19
CA ILE A 68 -11.21 2.25 6.52
C ILE A 68 -11.98 2.86 7.69
N TYR A 69 -11.30 3.24 8.77
CA TYR A 69 -11.94 3.86 9.93
C TYR A 69 -12.69 5.13 9.54
N ILE A 70 -12.09 6.04 8.77
CA ILE A 70 -12.74 7.27 8.30
C ILE A 70 -13.97 6.94 7.44
N MET A 71 -13.89 5.93 6.57
CA MET A 71 -15.03 5.50 5.73
C MET A 71 -16.21 4.96 6.55
N THR A 72 -15.99 4.46 7.76
CA THR A 72 -17.08 4.05 8.66
C THR A 72 -17.78 5.21 9.37
N LYS A 73 -17.13 6.38 9.46
CA LYS A 73 -17.61 7.53 10.26
C LYS A 73 -18.13 8.67 9.41
N VAL A 74 -17.71 8.78 8.15
CA VAL A 74 -17.96 9.95 7.30
C VAL A 74 -18.55 9.51 5.97
N GLN A 75 -19.48 10.29 5.43
CA GLN A 75 -19.94 10.11 4.05
C GLN A 75 -18.82 10.56 3.09
N PRO A 76 -18.26 9.64 2.28
CA PRO A 76 -17.13 9.93 1.42
C PRO A 76 -17.54 10.83 0.26
N LYS A 77 -16.87 11.98 0.16
CA LYS A 77 -17.02 12.91 -0.96
C LYS A 77 -16.44 12.30 -2.25
N ARG A 78 -16.89 12.77 -3.41
CA ARG A 78 -16.50 12.25 -4.73
C ARG A 78 -14.98 12.26 -4.97
N TYR A 79 -14.26 13.23 -4.44
CA TYR A 79 -12.80 13.25 -4.55
C TYR A 79 -12.12 12.10 -3.79
N ILE A 80 -12.67 11.67 -2.64
CA ILE A 80 -12.12 10.53 -1.88
C ILE A 80 -12.29 9.25 -2.69
N GLN A 81 -13.45 9.09 -3.35
CA GLN A 81 -13.71 7.95 -4.23
C GLN A 81 -12.71 7.91 -5.39
N LEU A 82 -12.46 9.06 -6.02
CA LEU A 82 -11.48 9.16 -7.12
C LEU A 82 -10.07 8.85 -6.63
N LEU A 83 -9.65 9.39 -5.49
CA LEU A 83 -8.34 9.10 -4.89
C LEU A 83 -8.19 7.62 -4.53
N LEU A 84 -9.25 6.98 -4.01
CA LEU A 84 -9.23 5.55 -3.70
C LEU A 84 -9.06 4.70 -4.96
N VAL A 85 -9.76 5.03 -6.05
CA VAL A 85 -9.60 4.35 -7.34
C VAL A 85 -8.18 4.52 -7.87
N VAL A 86 -7.64 5.74 -7.82
CA VAL A 86 -6.25 6.01 -8.23
C VAL A 86 -5.27 5.22 -7.37
N ALA A 87 -5.46 5.18 -6.05
CA ALA A 87 -4.62 4.40 -5.14
C ALA A 87 -4.67 2.90 -5.48
N LEU A 88 -5.85 2.33 -5.73
CA LEU A 88 -6.00 0.93 -6.13
C LEU A 88 -5.27 0.63 -7.44
N LEU A 89 -5.35 1.53 -8.43
CA LEU A 89 -4.64 1.36 -9.70
C LEU A 89 -3.13 1.40 -9.51
N ILE A 90 -2.62 2.36 -8.74
CA ILE A 90 -1.18 2.48 -8.45
C ILE A 90 -0.69 1.23 -7.72
N TYR A 91 -1.35 0.83 -6.63
CA TYR A 91 -0.95 -0.35 -5.85
C TYR A 91 -1.05 -1.66 -6.63
N SER A 92 -2.06 -1.80 -7.50
CA SER A 92 -2.15 -2.93 -8.43
C SER A 92 -0.98 -2.93 -9.41
N GLY A 93 -0.62 -1.77 -9.97
CA GLY A 93 0.53 -1.63 -10.86
C GLY A 93 1.86 -1.98 -10.19
N VAL A 94 2.06 -1.54 -8.95
CA VAL A 94 3.24 -1.90 -8.14
C VAL A 94 3.27 -3.41 -7.86
N LEU A 95 2.13 -4.04 -7.59
CA LEU A 95 2.05 -5.48 -7.42
C LEU A 95 2.45 -6.24 -8.70
N PHE A 96 1.99 -5.79 -9.87
CA PHE A 96 2.43 -6.36 -11.16
C PHE A 96 3.92 -6.19 -11.39
N GLN A 97 4.47 -5.02 -11.07
CA GLN A 97 5.91 -4.81 -11.07
C GLN A 97 6.60 -5.82 -10.16
N HIS A 98 6.03 -6.14 -8.99
CA HIS A 98 6.58 -7.15 -8.10
C HIS A 98 6.62 -8.55 -8.73
N PHE A 99 5.52 -8.98 -9.33
CA PHE A 99 5.49 -10.26 -10.03
C PHE A 99 6.47 -10.32 -11.20
N PHE A 100 6.65 -9.22 -11.93
CA PHE A 100 7.60 -9.15 -13.03
C PHE A 100 9.04 -9.40 -12.58
N TRP A 101 9.55 -8.67 -11.57
CA TRP A 101 10.92 -8.93 -11.12
C TRP A 101 11.09 -10.29 -10.43
N ILE A 102 10.09 -10.77 -9.69
CA ILE A 102 10.12 -12.11 -9.09
C ILE A 102 10.20 -13.18 -10.19
N SER A 103 9.45 -13.03 -11.29
CA SER A 103 9.49 -13.97 -12.41
C SER A 103 10.84 -13.99 -13.15
N MET A 104 11.64 -12.92 -13.07
CA MET A 104 13.00 -12.91 -13.62
C MET A 104 14.03 -13.64 -12.72
N LEU A 105 13.66 -13.99 -11.48
CA LEU A 105 14.52 -14.69 -10.53
C LEU A 105 14.31 -16.21 -10.51
N VAL A 106 13.19 -16.69 -11.06
CA VAL A 106 12.86 -18.11 -11.22
C VAL A 106 13.31 -18.58 -12.60
#